data_AF-A0A2W0AFW6-F1
#
_entry.id   AF-A0A2W0AFW6-F1
#
_cell.length_a   1.000
_cell.length_b   1.000
_cell.length_c   1.000
_cell.angle_alpha   90.00
_cell.angle_beta   90.00
_cell.angle_gamma   90.00
#
_symmetry.space_group_name_H-M   'P 1'
#
loop_
_entity.id
_entity.type
_entity.pdbx_description
1 polymer ?
#
loop_
_entity_poly.entity_id
_entity_poly.type
_entity_poly.pdbx_seq_one_letter_code
_entity_poly.pdbx_strand_id
1 'polypeptide(L)'
;MSPLFETLTSQRSWVIAALLLGTLVSFSSVSYVWPRHAHMNDDPRGINNRSRVGESSDDPQLLLSEADHFYWLNNGHKAAPLYARAEGLFSAHGDLRKEVHAKVGRLRSEAETMSFVELSRFLEAQLHDPVVERGKALRLWCLIVKG
;
A
#
# COMPACT_ATOMS: atom_id res chain seq x y z
N MET A 1 30.35 -57.07 -13.56
CA MET A 1 30.06 -55.65 -13.31
C MET A 1 28.58 -55.42 -13.54
N SER A 2 27.86 -54.99 -12.51
CA SER A 2 26.41 -55.19 -12.35
C SER A 2 25.58 -53.99 -12.86
N PRO A 3 24.45 -54.22 -13.56
CA PRO A 3 23.57 -53.16 -14.11
C PRO A 3 22.75 -52.38 -13.06
N LEU A 4 22.95 -52.68 -11.77
CA LEU A 4 22.24 -52.04 -10.65
C LEU A 4 22.81 -50.66 -10.26
N PHE A 5 23.98 -50.27 -10.78
CA PHE A 5 24.61 -49.00 -10.43
C PHE A 5 24.15 -47.82 -11.30
N GLU A 6 23.68 -48.04 -12.54
CA GLU A 6 23.26 -46.97 -13.46
C GLU A 6 21.85 -46.42 -13.17
N THR A 7 20.97 -47.21 -12.55
CA THR A 7 19.61 -46.77 -12.23
C THR A 7 19.56 -45.84 -11.02
N LEU A 8 20.47 -46.02 -10.07
CA LEU A 8 20.56 -45.23 -8.84
C LEU A 8 21.07 -43.80 -9.05
N THR A 9 21.85 -43.55 -10.10
CA THR A 9 22.36 -42.20 -10.43
C THR A 9 21.32 -41.38 -11.21
N SER A 10 20.54 -42.04 -12.06
CA SER A 10 19.45 -41.42 -12.83
C SER A 10 18.35 -40.91 -11.90
N GLN A 11 17.85 -41.75 -10.99
CA GLN A 11 16.74 -41.39 -10.08
C GLN A 11 17.10 -40.24 -9.13
N ARG A 12 18.37 -40.11 -8.72
CA ARG A 12 18.84 -38.99 -7.89
C ARG A 12 18.93 -37.68 -8.66
N SER A 13 19.19 -37.72 -9.98
CA SER A 13 19.27 -36.51 -10.81
C SER A 13 17.91 -35.85 -11.03
N TRP A 14 16.85 -36.63 -11.25
CA TRP A 14 15.50 -36.08 -11.44
C TRP A 14 14.94 -35.44 -10.16
N VAL A 15 15.24 -36.02 -8.99
CA VAL A 15 14.82 -35.46 -7.70
C VAL A 15 15.51 -34.12 -7.43
N ILE A 16 16.80 -33.99 -7.77
CA ILE A 16 17.55 -32.73 -7.63
C ILE A 16 17.04 -31.69 -8.63
N ALA A 17 16.77 -32.07 -9.88
CA ALA A 17 16.22 -31.15 -10.89
C ALA A 17 14.82 -30.62 -10.53
N ALA A 18 13.94 -31.47 -9.97
CA ALA A 18 12.60 -31.07 -9.54
C ALA A 18 12.62 -30.13 -8.33
N LEU A 19 13.55 -30.34 -7.37
CA LEU A 19 13.74 -29.45 -6.22
C LEU A 19 14.26 -28.06 -6.65
N LEU A 20 15.13 -27.98 -7.66
CA LEU A 20 15.64 -26.71 -8.18
C LEU A 20 14.59 -25.92 -8.98
N LEU A 21 13.64 -26.59 -9.64
CA LEU A 21 12.56 -25.90 -10.36
C LEU A 21 11.51 -25.32 -9.40
N GLY A 22 11.22 -26.01 -8.29
CA GLY A 22 10.26 -25.55 -7.28
C GLY A 22 10.73 -24.32 -6.49
N THR A 23 12.04 -24.18 -6.23
CA THR A 23 12.58 -23.01 -5.52
C THR A 23 12.60 -21.75 -6.40
N LEU A 24 12.74 -21.90 -7.72
CA LEU A 24 12.78 -20.78 -8.65
C LEU A 24 11.41 -20.09 -8.80
N VAL A 25 10.31 -20.85 -8.71
CA VAL A 25 8.95 -20.29 -8.74
C VAL A 25 8.60 -19.58 -7.42
N SER A 26 9.04 -20.11 -6.27
CA SER A 26 8.80 -19.49 -4.96
C SER A 26 9.52 -18.14 -4.76
N PHE A 27 10.67 -17.91 -5.39
CA PHE A 27 11.39 -16.64 -5.26
C PHE A 27 10.74 -15.48 -6.04
N SER A 28 9.91 -15.76 -7.04
CA SER A 28 9.18 -14.72 -7.79
C SER A 28 7.99 -14.14 -7.03
N SER A 29 7.44 -14.89 -6.06
CA SER A 29 6.25 -14.51 -5.29
C SER A 29 6.57 -13.60 -4.09
N VAL A 30 7.81 -13.57 -3.62
CA VAL A 30 8.23 -12.76 -2.46
C VAL A 30 8.33 -11.27 -2.82
N SER A 31 8.47 -10.91 -4.09
CA SER A 31 8.69 -9.53 -4.53
C SER A 31 7.41 -8.68 -4.64
N TYR A 32 6.22 -9.26 -4.47
CA TYR A 32 4.96 -8.50 -4.48
C TYR A 32 4.56 -7.96 -3.11
N VAL A 33 5.23 -8.39 -2.04
CA VAL A 33 5.15 -7.76 -0.72
C VAL A 33 6.29 -6.73 -0.59
N TRP A 34 6.13 -5.66 -1.36
CA TRP A 34 6.39 -4.28 -0.96
C TRP A 34 7.43 -4.04 0.16
N PRO A 35 8.69 -3.69 -0.17
CA PRO A 35 9.57 -3.07 0.78
C PRO A 35 9.23 -1.56 0.89
N ARG A 36 8.26 -1.18 1.74
CA ARG A 36 8.30 0.13 2.43
C ARG A 36 8.47 0.02 3.94
N HIS A 37 8.50 -1.17 4.52
CA HIS A 37 8.73 -1.33 5.96
C HIS A 37 10.22 -1.38 6.28
N ALA A 38 10.98 -0.38 5.85
CA ALA A 38 12.38 -0.20 6.24
C ALA A 38 12.58 1.18 6.87
N HIS A 39 11.81 1.43 7.95
CA HIS A 39 12.27 2.19 9.12
C HIS A 39 11.34 2.00 10.33
N MET A 40 10.81 0.79 10.56
CA MET A 40 10.07 0.49 11.80
C MET A 40 11.02 0.02 12.90
N ASN A 41 11.76 0.98 13.44
CA ASN A 41 12.16 0.99 14.85
C ASN A 41 11.26 2.04 15.52
N ASP A 42 9.96 1.75 15.63
CA ASP A 42 9.03 2.68 16.24
C ASP A 42 9.12 2.57 17.78
N ASP A 43 9.95 3.43 18.38
CA ASP A 43 9.83 3.80 19.79
C ASP A 43 8.41 4.36 20.02
N PRO A 44 7.63 3.88 21.01
CA PRO A 44 6.32 4.44 21.34
C PRO A 44 6.35 5.96 21.63
N ARG A 45 7.50 6.53 22.01
CA ARG A 45 7.68 8.00 22.11
C ARG A 45 7.75 8.69 20.74
N GLY A 46 8.27 8.00 19.74
CA GLY A 46 8.39 8.46 18.36
C GLY A 46 7.04 8.61 17.66
N ILE A 47 6.09 7.70 17.91
CA ILE A 47 4.71 7.80 17.36
C ILE A 47 4.03 9.07 17.88
N ASN A 48 4.07 9.32 19.20
CA ASN A 48 3.45 10.50 19.79
C ASN A 48 4.08 11.81 19.29
N ASN A 49 5.39 11.82 19.05
CA ASN A 49 6.08 12.97 18.47
C ASN A 49 5.73 13.14 16.98
N ARG A 50 5.65 12.05 16.20
CA ARG A 50 5.30 12.07 14.78
C ARG A 50 3.87 12.56 14.55
N SER A 51 2.92 12.18 15.41
CA SER A 51 1.55 12.67 15.33
C SER A 51 1.46 14.18 15.60
N ARG A 52 2.24 14.71 16.55
CA ARG A 52 2.32 16.16 16.83
C ARG A 52 3.01 16.94 15.71
N VAL A 53 4.07 16.36 15.12
CA VAL A 53 4.77 16.96 13.97
C VAL A 53 3.87 16.92 12.74
N GLY A 54 3.16 15.82 12.49
CA GLY A 54 2.19 15.71 11.41
C GLY A 54 1.09 16.75 11.51
N GLU A 55 0.54 17.01 12.69
CA GLU A 55 -0.53 18.00 12.85
C GLU A 55 -0.12 19.47 12.64
N SER A 56 1.18 19.77 12.75
CA SER A 56 1.73 21.13 12.64
C SER A 56 2.70 21.32 11.45
N SER A 57 2.85 20.28 10.62
CA SER A 57 3.75 20.28 9.48
C SER A 57 3.08 20.83 8.24
N ASP A 58 3.78 21.69 7.51
CA ASP A 58 3.38 22.16 6.18
C ASP A 58 3.95 21.28 5.05
N ASP A 59 4.69 20.22 5.36
CA ASP A 59 5.11 19.21 4.37
C ASP A 59 3.94 18.26 4.03
N PRO A 60 3.37 18.35 2.82
CA PRO A 60 2.25 17.51 2.41
C PRO A 60 2.61 16.02 2.34
N GLN A 61 3.88 15.68 2.11
CA GLN A 61 4.30 14.30 2.01
C GLN A 61 4.38 13.63 3.38
N LEU A 62 4.85 14.36 4.39
CA LEU A 62 4.82 13.93 5.79
C LEU A 62 3.38 13.75 6.28
N LEU A 63 2.52 14.74 6.03
CA LEU A 63 1.09 14.69 6.36
C LEU A 63 0.42 13.45 5.76
N LEU A 64 0.64 13.19 4.47
CA LEU A 64 0.06 12.04 3.78
C LEU A 64 0.57 10.71 4.36
N SER A 65 1.87 10.61 4.65
CA SER A 65 2.45 9.40 5.23
C SER A 65 1.90 9.08 6.62
N GLU A 66 1.69 10.10 7.44
CA GLU A 66 1.11 9.92 8.78
C GLU A 66 -0.38 9.59 8.69
N ALA A 67 -1.11 10.19 7.74
CA ALA A 67 -2.51 9.84 7.47
C ALA A 67 -2.66 8.38 7.00
N ASP A 68 -1.80 7.93 6.07
CA ASP A 68 -1.72 6.53 5.63
C ASP A 68 -1.45 5.61 6.82
N HIS A 69 -0.54 5.99 7.72
CA HIS A 69 -0.25 5.21 8.93
C HIS A 69 -1.50 5.05 9.81
N PHE A 70 -2.22 6.12 10.12
CA PHE A 70 -3.45 6.04 10.91
C PHE A 70 -4.55 5.26 10.21
N TYR A 71 -4.65 5.37 8.89
CA TYR A 71 -5.59 4.57 8.09
C TYR A 71 -5.36 3.06 8.29
N TRP A 72 -4.10 2.61 8.20
CA TRP A 72 -3.76 1.20 8.41
C TRP A 72 -3.97 0.71 9.84
N LEU A 73 -3.96 1.62 10.82
CA LEU A 73 -4.34 1.35 12.20
C LEU A 73 -5.86 1.40 12.44
N ASN A 74 -6.67 1.52 11.37
CA ASN A 74 -8.12 1.70 11.42
C ASN A 74 -8.53 2.90 12.29
N ASN A 75 -7.74 3.98 12.27
CA ASN A 75 -7.97 5.20 13.04
C ASN A 75 -8.38 6.36 12.13
N GLY A 76 -9.59 6.27 11.57
CA GLY A 76 -10.15 7.28 10.67
C GLY A 76 -10.20 8.67 11.28
N HIS A 77 -10.55 8.78 12.56
CA HIS A 77 -10.62 10.06 13.28
C HIS A 77 -9.29 10.83 13.27
N LYS A 78 -8.14 10.16 13.42
CA LYS A 78 -6.82 10.80 13.31
C LYS A 78 -6.35 10.99 11.88
N ALA A 79 -6.73 10.08 10.97
CA ALA A 79 -6.31 10.13 9.57
C ALA A 79 -6.99 11.28 8.79
N ALA A 80 -8.29 11.48 8.98
CA ALA A 80 -9.10 12.46 8.24
C ALA A 80 -8.51 13.90 8.22
N PRO A 81 -8.18 14.53 9.36
CA PRO A 81 -7.65 15.90 9.36
C PRO A 81 -6.26 16.01 8.71
N LEU A 82 -5.45 14.94 8.73
CA LEU A 82 -4.14 14.91 8.07
C LEU A 82 -4.30 14.79 6.55
N TYR A 83 -5.18 13.92 6.09
CA TYR A 83 -5.53 13.83 4.67
C TYR A 83 -6.11 15.14 4.14
N ALA A 84 -7.00 15.81 4.89
CA ALA A 84 -7.60 17.09 4.49
C ALA A 84 -6.53 18.16 4.23
N ARG A 85 -5.55 18.29 5.14
CA ARG A 85 -4.44 19.23 4.96
C ARG A 85 -3.54 18.84 3.79
N ALA A 86 -3.19 17.55 3.67
CA ALA A 86 -2.38 17.06 2.55
C ALA A 86 -3.06 17.33 1.21
N GLU A 87 -4.37 17.07 1.09
CA GLU A 87 -5.18 17.32 -0.11
C GLU A 87 -5.06 18.79 -0.54
N GLY A 88 -5.29 19.74 0.38
CA GLY A 88 -5.20 21.17 0.09
C GLY A 88 -3.80 21.60 -0.37
N LEU A 89 -2.74 21.10 0.27
CA LEU A 89 -1.36 21.42 -0.08
C LEU A 89 -0.94 20.80 -1.44
N PHE A 90 -1.32 19.55 -1.72
CA PHE A 90 -1.03 18.94 -3.02
C PHE A 90 -1.80 19.63 -4.15
N SER A 91 -3.03 20.07 -3.89
CA SER A 91 -3.81 20.87 -4.84
C SER A 91 -3.11 22.21 -5.12
N ALA A 92 -2.65 22.91 -4.09
CA ALA A 92 -1.89 24.16 -4.23
C ALA A 92 -0.57 23.98 -5.00
N HIS A 93 0.09 22.82 -4.86
CA HIS A 93 1.30 22.47 -5.58
C HIS A 93 1.06 21.88 -7.00
N GLY A 94 -0.19 21.60 -7.36
CA GLY A 94 -0.57 20.98 -8.64
C GLY A 94 -0.20 19.49 -8.75
N ASP A 95 0.05 18.79 -7.63
CA ASP A 95 0.28 17.35 -7.63
C ASP A 95 -1.05 16.59 -7.56
N LEU A 96 -1.70 16.50 -8.71
CA LEU A 96 -3.04 15.89 -8.84
C LEU A 96 -3.07 14.42 -8.37
N ARG A 97 -1.97 13.67 -8.52
CA ARG A 97 -1.93 12.27 -8.10
C ARG A 97 -1.99 12.17 -6.57
N LYS A 98 -1.22 13.00 -5.89
CA LYS A 98 -1.17 13.01 -4.42
C LYS A 98 -2.41 13.67 -3.82
N GLU A 99 -2.96 14.68 -4.49
CA GLU A 99 -4.27 15.26 -4.15
C GLU A 99 -5.36 14.19 -4.13
N VAL A 100 -5.49 13.41 -5.21
CA VAL A 100 -6.50 12.34 -5.30
C VAL A 100 -6.27 11.26 -4.24
N HIS A 101 -5.01 10.87 -3.98
CA HIS A 101 -4.69 9.93 -2.89
C HIS A 101 -5.25 10.43 -1.56
N ALA A 102 -4.91 11.68 -1.20
CA ALA A 102 -5.33 12.28 0.05
C ALA A 102 -6.85 12.40 0.16
N LYS A 103 -7.51 12.85 -0.90
CA LYS A 103 -8.97 12.97 -0.98
C LYS A 103 -9.68 11.64 -0.76
N VAL A 104 -9.22 10.58 -1.44
CA VAL A 104 -9.78 9.22 -1.29
C VAL A 104 -9.61 8.73 0.15
N GLY A 105 -8.42 8.92 0.74
CA GLY A 105 -8.14 8.56 2.13
C GLY A 105 -9.01 9.30 3.15
N ARG A 106 -9.21 10.60 2.95
CA ARG A 106 -10.10 11.42 3.78
C ARG A 106 -11.54 10.89 3.75
N LEU A 107 -12.12 10.74 2.56
CA LEU A 107 -13.51 10.28 2.41
C LEU A 107 -13.72 8.91 3.06
N ARG A 108 -12.75 8.01 2.94
CA ARG A 108 -12.83 6.70 3.61
C ARG A 108 -12.72 6.78 5.13
N SER A 109 -11.93 7.73 5.62
CA SER A 109 -11.79 8.00 7.06
C SER A 109 -13.06 8.63 7.66
N GLU A 110 -13.85 9.30 6.84
CA GLU A 110 -15.16 9.90 7.16
C GLU A 110 -16.34 8.96 6.86
N ALA A 111 -16.09 7.74 6.37
CA ALA A 111 -17.12 6.81 5.89
C ALA A 111 -18.24 6.52 6.90
N GLU A 112 -17.93 6.53 8.20
CA GLU A 112 -18.90 6.27 9.29
C GLU A 112 -19.97 7.37 9.42
N THR A 113 -19.67 8.59 8.96
CA THR A 113 -20.57 9.73 9.04
C THR A 113 -21.17 10.11 7.67
N MET A 114 -20.86 9.38 6.61
CA MET A 114 -21.36 9.59 5.26
C MET A 114 -22.07 8.36 4.67
N SER A 115 -22.74 8.54 3.53
CA SER A 115 -23.36 7.43 2.82
C SER A 115 -22.29 6.54 2.16
N PHE A 116 -22.26 5.26 2.54
CA PHE A 116 -21.43 4.25 1.89
C PHE A 116 -21.70 4.16 0.36
N VAL A 117 -22.96 4.34 -0.06
CA VAL A 117 -23.34 4.31 -1.48
C VAL A 117 -22.70 5.46 -2.26
N GLU A 118 -22.70 6.66 -1.67
CA GLU A 118 -22.09 7.83 -2.30
C GLU A 118 -20.58 7.69 -2.39
N LEU A 119 -19.94 7.18 -1.32
CA LEU A 119 -18.52 6.86 -1.33
C LEU A 119 -18.17 5.85 -2.44
N SER A 120 -18.94 4.76 -2.55
CA SER A 120 -18.70 3.73 -3.55
C SER A 120 -18.84 4.25 -4.99
N ARG A 121 -19.82 5.11 -5.25
CA ARG A 121 -20.01 5.79 -6.55
C ARG A 121 -18.87 6.76 -6.86
N PHE A 122 -18.44 7.54 -5.87
CA PHE A 122 -17.29 8.43 -6.02
C PHE A 122 -16.03 7.65 -6.40
N LEU A 123 -15.74 6.56 -5.68
CA LEU A 123 -14.57 5.72 -5.95
C LEU A 123 -14.64 5.05 -7.33
N GLU A 124 -15.84 4.65 -7.77
CA GLU A 124 -16.03 4.15 -9.13
C GLU A 124 -15.65 5.20 -10.18
N ALA A 125 -16.12 6.44 -10.01
CA ALA A 125 -15.76 7.53 -10.90
C ALA A 125 -14.25 7.81 -10.89
N GLN A 126 -13.60 7.76 -9.72
CA GLN A 126 -12.14 7.90 -9.63
C GLN A 126 -11.38 6.79 -10.37
N LEU A 127 -11.89 5.55 -10.38
CA LEU A 127 -11.24 4.45 -11.10
C LEU A 127 -11.22 4.64 -12.63
N HIS A 128 -12.09 5.51 -13.16
CA HIS A 128 -12.11 5.95 -14.55
C HIS A 128 -11.39 7.28 -14.81
N ASP A 129 -10.84 7.91 -13.77
CA ASP A 129 -10.05 9.13 -13.94
C ASP A 129 -8.70 8.79 -14.60
N PRO A 130 -8.27 9.51 -15.65
CA PRO A 130 -7.04 9.17 -16.37
C PRO A 130 -5.76 9.20 -15.50
N VAL A 131 -5.71 10.00 -14.43
CA VAL A 131 -4.58 10.04 -13.49
C VAL A 131 -4.54 8.77 -12.65
N VAL A 132 -5.70 8.27 -12.23
CA VAL A 132 -5.84 7.03 -11.47
C VAL A 132 -5.59 5.83 -12.38
N GLU A 133 -6.20 5.77 -13.57
CA GLU A 133 -6.04 4.67 -14.52
C GLU A 133 -4.57 4.43 -14.90
N ARG A 134 -3.83 5.51 -15.19
CA ARG A 134 -2.38 5.41 -15.50
C ARG A 134 -1.52 5.12 -14.27
N GLY A 135 -1.99 5.49 -13.07
CA GLY A 135 -1.26 5.38 -11.82
C GLY A 135 -1.55 4.08 -11.07
N LYS A 136 -0.86 2.98 -11.40
CA LYS A 136 -1.09 1.65 -10.78
C LYS A 136 -1.22 1.66 -9.25
N ALA A 137 -0.35 2.38 -8.56
CA ALA A 137 -0.40 2.48 -7.08
C ALA A 137 -1.64 3.24 -6.58
N LEU A 138 -2.00 4.34 -7.24
CA LEU A 138 -3.19 5.12 -6.90
C LEU A 138 -4.48 4.36 -7.22
N ARG A 139 -4.49 3.62 -8.33
CA ARG A 139 -5.59 2.72 -8.69
C ARG A 139 -5.78 1.63 -7.65
N LEU A 140 -4.69 0.99 -7.22
CA LEU A 140 -4.72 -0.02 -6.16
C LEU A 140 -5.24 0.58 -4.85
N TRP A 141 -4.79 1.78 -4.49
CA TRP A 141 -5.30 2.51 -3.32
C TRP A 141 -6.82 2.72 -3.39
N CYS A 142 -7.34 3.19 -4.52
CA CYS A 142 -8.80 3.37 -4.70
C CYS A 142 -9.57 2.06 -4.56
N LEU A 143 -9.03 0.94 -5.08
CA LEU A 143 -9.66 -0.38 -4.94
C LEU A 143 -9.65 -0.87 -3.48
N ILE A 144 -8.54 -0.73 -2.76
CA ILE A 144 -8.44 -1.08 -1.33
C ILE A 144 -9.47 -0.30 -0.52
N VAL A 145 -9.61 0.99 -0.82
CA VAL A 145 -10.55 1.88 -0.12
C VAL A 145 -12.02 1.55 -0.46
N LYS A 146 -12.31 1.12 -1.69
CA LYS A 146 -13.66 0.75 -2.14
C LYS A 146 -14.18 -0.52 -1.47
N GLY A 147 -13.30 -1.49 -1.21
CA GLY A 147 -13.65 -2.82 -0.70
C GLY A 147 -13.91 -3.83 -1.80
#